data_AF-A0AAW8FDI7-F1
#
_entry.id   AF-A0AAW8FDI7-F1
#
_cell.length_a   1.000
_cell.length_b   1.000
_cell.length_c   1.000
_cell.angle_alpha   90.00
_cell.angle_beta   90.00
_cell.angle_gamma   90.00
#
_symmetry.space_group_name_H-M   'P 1'
#
loop_
_entity.id
_entity.type
_entity.pdbx_description
1 polymer ?
#
loop_
_entity_poly.entity_id
_entity_poly.type
_entity_poly.pdbx_seq_one_letter_code
_entity_poly.pdbx_strand_id
1 'polypeptide(L)'
;MSNKPGKRINPRANGNDAALVERRLKAFEMKKRGMSNRAIAKQLGVSYTTIANDVQKCLDEYLVPAVDSYRRQMLAEIEDQLVRLYGYMNTPQYVTSAKGTIVEGPDGQPLLDREYYLKVEDRIARQLDQRAKLLGVFAPTQTEVTVTEVTQTDLAIADLIASQRAKNNLDKQAFGATTQGDTGSA
;
A
#
# COMPACT_ATOMS: atom_id res chain seq x y z
N MET A 1 19.12 11.53 20.71
CA MET A 1 19.07 10.10 20.32
C MET A 1 18.54 9.31 21.50
N SER A 2 17.27 8.88 21.45
CA SER A 2 16.60 8.21 22.59
C SER A 2 16.83 6.70 22.50
N ASN A 3 17.60 6.17 23.44
CA ASN A 3 17.98 4.76 23.51
C ASN A 3 16.79 3.96 24.09
N LYS A 4 16.01 3.28 23.23
CA LYS A 4 14.90 2.43 23.70
C LYS A 4 15.49 1.27 24.54
N PRO A 5 15.05 1.08 25.79
CA PRO A 5 15.56 0.00 26.63
C PRO A 5 15.24 -1.35 25.99
N GLY A 6 16.29 -2.18 25.85
CA GLY A 6 16.21 -3.52 25.26
C GLY A 6 15.16 -4.39 25.96
N LYS A 7 14.25 -4.95 25.16
CA LYS A 7 13.19 -5.86 25.61
C LYS A 7 13.86 -7.10 26.23
N ARG A 8 13.75 -7.25 27.56
CA ARG A 8 14.24 -8.44 28.29
C ARG A 8 13.50 -9.67 27.77
N ILE A 9 14.21 -10.54 27.06
CA ILE A 9 13.69 -11.83 26.58
C ILE A 9 13.65 -12.76 27.79
N ASN A 10 12.46 -13.15 28.23
CA ASN A 10 12.27 -14.09 29.33
C ASN A 10 12.44 -15.53 28.81
N PRO A 11 13.40 -16.34 29.31
CA PRO A 11 13.78 -17.64 28.73
C PRO A 11 12.87 -18.82 29.14
N ARG A 12 11.63 -18.58 29.59
CA ARG A 12 10.72 -19.63 30.13
C ARG A 12 9.63 -20.11 29.16
N ALA A 13 9.79 -19.95 27.84
CA ALA A 13 8.70 -20.13 26.88
C ALA A 13 8.49 -21.55 26.31
N ASN A 14 9.44 -22.47 26.42
CA ASN A 14 9.46 -23.63 25.53
C ASN A 14 8.34 -24.68 25.76
N GLY A 15 7.81 -24.82 26.98
CA GLY A 15 6.73 -25.79 27.27
C GLY A 15 5.34 -25.30 26.85
N ASN A 16 5.08 -24.00 26.94
CA ASN A 16 3.81 -23.41 26.52
C ASN A 16 3.69 -23.29 25.00
N ASP A 17 4.82 -23.22 24.30
CA ASP A 17 4.83 -23.05 22.85
C ASP A 17 4.25 -24.27 22.12
N ALA A 18 4.60 -25.50 22.55
CA ALA A 18 4.06 -26.72 21.93
C ALA A 18 2.53 -26.84 22.07
N ALA A 19 2.00 -26.62 23.29
CA ALA A 19 0.56 -26.66 23.54
C ALA A 19 -0.19 -25.55 22.79
N LEU A 20 0.43 -24.38 22.66
CA LEU A 20 -0.12 -23.26 21.91
C LEU A 20 -0.12 -23.54 20.40
N VAL A 21 0.92 -24.16 19.85
CA VAL A 21 0.98 -24.58 18.44
C VAL A 21 -0.09 -25.63 18.16
N GLU A 22 -0.24 -26.63 19.03
CA GLU A 22 -1.27 -27.66 18.87
C GLU A 22 -2.69 -27.06 18.91
N ARG A 23 -2.95 -26.12 19.82
CA ARG A 23 -4.22 -25.41 19.89
C ARG A 23 -4.50 -24.63 18.61
N ARG A 24 -3.50 -23.92 18.08
CA ARG A 24 -3.59 -23.16 16.84
C ARG A 24 -3.96 -24.04 15.65
N LEU A 25 -3.27 -25.16 15.49
CA LEU A 25 -3.54 -26.13 14.43
C LEU A 25 -4.96 -26.70 14.53
N LYS A 26 -5.41 -27.08 15.74
CA LYS A 26 -6.79 -27.54 15.96
C LYS A 26 -7.83 -26.48 15.62
N ALA A 27 -7.60 -25.24 16.05
CA ALA A 27 -8.51 -24.12 15.76
C ALA A 27 -8.59 -23.84 14.25
N PHE A 28 -7.45 -23.89 13.55
CA PHE A 28 -7.38 -23.73 12.10
C PHE A 28 -8.13 -24.83 11.34
N GLU A 29 -7.94 -26.09 11.72
CA GLU A 29 -8.65 -27.24 11.13
C GLU A 29 -10.17 -27.16 11.35
N MET A 30 -10.62 -26.79 12.56
CA MET A 30 -12.04 -26.58 12.83
C MET A 30 -12.61 -25.42 12.01
N LYS A 31 -11.82 -24.35 11.80
CA LYS A 31 -12.23 -23.22 10.97
C LYS A 31 -12.37 -23.61 9.50
N LYS A 32 -11.45 -24.43 8.98
CA LYS A 32 -11.50 -24.99 7.61
C LYS A 32 -12.78 -25.81 7.37
N ARG A 33 -13.31 -26.46 8.40
CA ARG A 33 -14.60 -27.18 8.38
C ARG A 33 -15.83 -26.28 8.50
N GLY A 34 -15.66 -24.95 8.55
CA GLY A 34 -16.75 -23.98 8.60
C GLY A 34 -17.26 -23.65 10.01
N MET A 35 -16.59 -24.09 11.08
CA MET A 35 -17.04 -23.72 12.44
C MET A 35 -16.84 -22.22 12.73
N SER A 36 -17.78 -21.63 13.47
CA SER A 36 -17.67 -20.24 13.93
C SER A 36 -16.62 -20.11 15.04
N ASN A 37 -15.94 -18.96 15.14
CA ASN A 37 -14.89 -18.74 16.16
C ASN A 37 -15.43 -18.91 17.59
N ARG A 38 -16.73 -18.60 17.82
CA ARG A 38 -17.40 -18.81 19.11
C ARG A 38 -17.62 -20.29 19.43
N ALA A 39 -17.97 -21.10 18.43
CA ALA A 39 -18.12 -22.54 18.61
C ALA A 39 -16.76 -23.21 18.90
N ILE A 40 -15.73 -22.82 18.16
CA ILE A 40 -14.35 -23.30 18.36
C ILE A 40 -13.85 -22.91 19.77
N ALA A 41 -14.08 -21.67 20.18
CA ALA A 41 -13.75 -21.17 21.52
C ALA A 41 -14.40 -21.99 22.64
N LYS A 42 -15.70 -22.29 22.50
CA LYS A 42 -16.43 -23.16 23.44
C LYS A 42 -15.85 -24.57 23.49
N GLN A 43 -15.47 -25.13 22.33
CA GLN A 43 -14.93 -26.49 22.24
C GLN A 43 -13.50 -26.60 22.79
N LEU A 44 -12.66 -25.57 22.61
CA LEU A 44 -11.27 -25.56 23.05
C LEU A 44 -11.06 -24.92 24.43
N GLY A 45 -12.12 -24.43 25.08
CA GLY A 45 -12.06 -23.84 26.42
C GLY A 45 -11.28 -22.52 26.48
N VAL A 46 -11.27 -21.73 25.42
CA VAL A 46 -10.54 -20.45 25.33
C VAL A 46 -11.46 -19.33 24.83
N SER A 47 -11.03 -18.07 24.99
CA SER A 47 -11.82 -16.93 24.53
C SER A 47 -11.93 -16.86 22.99
N TYR A 48 -13.00 -16.25 22.48
CA TYR A 48 -13.20 -16.11 21.03
C TYR A 48 -12.13 -15.22 20.36
N THR A 49 -11.62 -14.21 21.07
CA THR A 49 -10.54 -13.33 20.58
C THR A 49 -9.24 -14.10 20.47
N THR A 50 -8.95 -15.00 21.42
CA THR A 50 -7.79 -15.90 21.35
C THR A 50 -7.85 -16.78 20.11
N ILE A 51 -9.02 -17.38 19.82
CA ILE A 51 -9.20 -18.19 18.60
C ILE A 51 -9.03 -17.37 17.33
N ALA A 52 -9.61 -16.16 17.27
CA ALA A 52 -9.45 -15.29 16.11
C ALA A 52 -7.97 -14.98 15.82
N ASN A 53 -7.21 -14.64 16.87
CA ASN A 53 -5.77 -14.38 16.76
C ASN A 53 -4.97 -15.63 16.40
N ASP A 54 -5.33 -16.79 16.93
CA ASP A 54 -4.67 -18.07 16.64
C ASP A 54 -4.87 -18.50 15.19
N VAL A 55 -6.12 -18.39 14.69
CA VAL A 55 -6.45 -18.66 13.28
C VAL A 55 -5.73 -17.68 12.37
N GLN A 56 -5.72 -16.38 12.71
CA GLN A 56 -5.01 -15.37 11.91
C GLN A 56 -3.52 -15.68 11.84
N LYS A 57 -2.88 -16.06 12.96
CA LYS A 57 -1.46 -16.46 12.97
C LYS A 57 -1.19 -17.68 12.10
N CYS A 58 -2.06 -18.69 12.12
CA CYS A 58 -1.92 -19.83 11.20
C CYS A 58 -2.07 -19.41 9.74
N LEU A 59 -3.01 -18.53 9.42
CA LEU A 59 -3.15 -18.00 8.07
C LEU A 59 -1.88 -17.23 7.66
N ASP A 60 -1.37 -16.36 8.52
CA ASP A 60 -0.15 -15.60 8.26
C ASP A 60 1.09 -16.51 8.11
N GLU A 61 1.17 -17.59 8.88
CA GLU A 61 2.31 -18.51 8.87
C GLU A 61 2.28 -19.49 7.69
N TYR A 62 1.12 -20.05 7.36
CA TYR A 62 1.01 -21.09 6.32
C TYR A 62 0.53 -20.54 4.98
N LEU A 63 -0.44 -19.64 4.98
CA LEU A 63 -1.09 -19.19 3.74
C LEU A 63 -0.28 -18.07 3.07
N VAL A 64 0.24 -17.09 3.83
CA VAL A 64 0.98 -15.96 3.22
C VAL A 64 2.21 -16.44 2.45
N PRO A 65 3.09 -17.32 2.98
CA PRO A 65 4.22 -17.82 2.20
C PRO A 65 3.80 -18.60 0.96
N ALA A 66 2.74 -19.40 1.05
CA ALA A 66 2.20 -20.14 -0.09
C ALA A 66 1.67 -19.19 -1.17
N VAL A 67 0.86 -18.19 -0.79
CA VAL A 67 0.35 -17.15 -1.69
C VAL A 67 1.49 -16.35 -2.31
N ASP A 68 2.52 -16.01 -1.54
CA ASP A 68 3.68 -15.27 -2.04
C ASP A 68 4.52 -16.11 -3.01
N SER A 69 4.63 -17.42 -2.77
CA SER A 69 5.31 -18.34 -3.68
C SER A 69 4.54 -18.46 -5.01
N TYR A 70 3.21 -18.58 -4.94
CA TYR A 70 2.34 -18.62 -6.11
C TYR A 70 2.40 -17.30 -6.89
N ARG A 71 2.33 -16.15 -6.19
CA ARG A 71 2.47 -14.83 -6.80
C ARG A 71 3.81 -14.70 -7.53
N ARG A 72 4.91 -15.16 -6.93
CA ARG A 72 6.24 -15.17 -7.57
C ARG A 72 6.28 -16.03 -8.82
N GLN A 73 5.69 -17.22 -8.79
CA GLN A 73 5.60 -18.10 -9.97
C GLN A 73 4.82 -17.44 -11.11
N MET A 74 3.66 -16.86 -10.80
CA MET A 74 2.84 -16.15 -11.79
C MET A 74 3.55 -14.93 -12.37
N LEU A 75 4.26 -14.15 -11.53
CA LEU A 75 5.06 -13.02 -12.02
C LEU A 75 6.18 -13.49 -12.97
N ALA A 76 6.88 -14.57 -12.64
CA ALA A 76 7.93 -15.12 -13.49
C ALA A 76 7.38 -15.60 -14.84
N GLU A 77 6.20 -16.23 -14.85
CA GLU A 77 5.54 -16.64 -16.09
C GLU A 77 5.15 -15.45 -16.96
N ILE A 78 4.58 -14.39 -16.37
CA ILE A 78 4.23 -13.17 -17.09
C ILE A 78 5.49 -12.50 -17.66
N GLU A 79 6.58 -12.45 -16.91
CA GLU A 79 7.85 -11.88 -17.36
C GLU A 79 8.44 -12.66 -18.55
N ASP A 80 8.43 -13.99 -18.51
CA ASP A 80 8.84 -14.84 -19.63
C ASP A 80 7.94 -14.64 -20.87
N GLN A 81 6.62 -14.51 -20.68
CA GLN A 81 5.69 -14.18 -21.77
C GLN A 81 5.97 -12.79 -22.37
N LEU A 82 6.25 -11.79 -21.55
CA LEU A 82 6.60 -10.44 -22.01
C LEU A 82 7.88 -10.46 -22.84
N VAL A 83 8.92 -11.17 -22.41
CA VAL A 83 10.17 -11.33 -23.17
C VAL A 83 9.89 -11.89 -24.56
N ARG A 84 9.07 -12.94 -24.67
CA ARG A 84 8.67 -13.51 -25.98
C ARG A 84 7.92 -12.49 -26.84
N LEU A 85 6.96 -11.77 -26.26
CA LEU A 85 6.18 -10.76 -26.99
C LEU A 85 7.05 -9.61 -27.51
N TYR A 86 8.00 -9.12 -26.70
CA TYR A 86 8.97 -8.13 -27.16
C TYR A 86 9.88 -8.68 -28.28
N GLY A 87 10.24 -9.97 -28.23
CA GLY A 87 10.93 -10.63 -29.33
C GLY A 87 10.14 -10.58 -30.65
N TYR A 88 8.83 -10.81 -30.60
CA TYR A 88 7.96 -10.70 -31.76
C TYR A 88 7.85 -9.27 -32.28
N MET A 89 7.81 -8.28 -31.39
CA MET A 89 7.75 -6.86 -31.76
C MET A 89 9.02 -6.37 -32.47
N ASN A 90 10.18 -6.96 -32.16
CA ASN A 90 11.45 -6.62 -32.81
C ASN A 90 11.70 -7.40 -34.11
N THR A 91 10.87 -8.39 -34.43
CA THR A 91 11.00 -9.18 -35.64
C THR A 91 10.11 -8.58 -36.74
N PRO A 92 10.65 -8.26 -37.93
CA PRO A 92 9.83 -7.79 -39.04
C PRO A 92 8.81 -8.87 -39.47
N GLN A 93 7.52 -8.52 -39.44
CA GLN A 93 6.45 -9.37 -39.95
C GLN A 93 5.84 -8.73 -41.19
N TYR A 94 5.59 -9.55 -42.21
CA TYR A 94 5.09 -9.09 -43.50
C TYR A 94 3.69 -9.63 -43.76
N VAL A 95 2.91 -8.85 -44.51
CA VAL A 95 1.57 -9.25 -44.94
C VAL A 95 1.70 -10.43 -45.91
N THR A 96 0.95 -11.49 -45.65
CA THR A 96 0.89 -12.67 -46.52
C THR A 96 -0.44 -12.71 -47.27
N SER A 97 -0.39 -13.09 -48.54
CA SER A 97 -1.58 -13.38 -49.33
C SER A 97 -2.22 -14.69 -48.87
N ALA A 98 -3.46 -14.96 -49.29
CA ALA A 98 -4.12 -16.24 -49.02
C ALA A 98 -3.34 -17.46 -49.56
N LYS A 99 -2.42 -17.26 -50.51
CA LYS A 99 -1.52 -18.30 -51.06
C LYS A 99 -0.20 -18.42 -50.30
N GLY A 100 0.01 -17.65 -49.23
CA GLY A 100 1.24 -17.62 -48.44
C GLY A 100 2.38 -16.83 -49.06
N THR A 101 2.15 -16.09 -50.15
CA THR A 101 3.17 -15.22 -50.74
C THR A 101 3.22 -13.88 -50.02
N ILE A 102 4.42 -13.35 -49.80
CA ILE A 102 4.59 -12.01 -49.23
C ILE A 102 4.02 -10.99 -50.21
N VAL A 103 3.21 -10.06 -49.69
CA VAL A 103 2.62 -8.98 -50.49
C VAL A 103 3.64 -7.85 -50.57
N GLU A 104 3.98 -7.45 -51.80
CA GLU A 104 4.84 -6.30 -52.08
C GLU A 104 3.99 -5.03 -52.20
N GLY A 105 4.51 -3.92 -51.70
CA GLY A 105 3.92 -2.59 -51.83
C GLY A 105 4.14 -1.98 -53.22
N PRO A 106 3.58 -0.77 -53.46
CA PRO A 106 3.76 -0.04 -54.72
C PRO A 106 5.21 0.31 -55.05
N ASP A 107 6.07 0.32 -54.03
CA ASP A 107 7.52 0.56 -54.09
C ASP A 107 8.34 -0.71 -54.35
N GLY A 108 7.68 -1.87 -54.50
CA GLY A 108 8.32 -3.17 -54.67
C GLY A 108 8.96 -3.71 -53.39
N GLN A 109 8.71 -3.10 -52.23
CA GLN A 109 9.21 -3.59 -50.94
C GLN A 109 8.15 -4.46 -50.24
N PRO A 110 8.54 -5.50 -49.48
CA PRO A 110 7.62 -6.28 -48.66
C PRO A 110 6.79 -5.39 -47.70
N LEU A 111 5.46 -5.53 -47.75
CA LEU A 111 4.57 -4.75 -46.91
C LEU A 111 4.57 -5.28 -45.47
N LEU A 112 4.87 -4.42 -44.50
CA LEU A 112 4.84 -4.77 -43.08
C LEU A 112 3.41 -4.96 -42.58
N ASP A 113 3.19 -6.01 -41.80
CA ASP A 113 1.91 -6.31 -41.18
C ASP A 113 1.71 -5.47 -39.90
N ARG A 114 1.18 -4.26 -40.08
CA ARG A 114 0.85 -3.36 -38.95
C ARG A 114 -0.20 -3.94 -38.00
N GLU A 115 -1.10 -4.78 -38.49
CA GLU A 115 -2.15 -5.38 -37.66
C GLU A 115 -1.56 -6.39 -36.69
N TYR A 116 -0.55 -7.15 -37.13
CA TYR A 116 0.21 -8.03 -36.26
C TYR A 116 0.83 -7.26 -35.08
N TYR A 117 1.47 -6.12 -35.33
CA TYR A 117 2.10 -5.32 -34.27
C TYR A 117 1.09 -4.81 -33.25
N LEU A 118 -0.05 -4.29 -33.69
CA LEU A 118 -1.12 -3.83 -32.79
C LEU A 118 -1.66 -4.98 -31.92
N LYS A 119 -1.82 -6.17 -32.50
CA LYS A 119 -2.22 -7.37 -31.74
C LYS A 119 -1.17 -7.75 -30.70
N VAL A 120 0.12 -7.63 -31.00
CA VAL A 120 1.21 -7.89 -30.03
C VAL A 120 1.20 -6.84 -28.91
N GLU A 121 1.05 -5.56 -29.26
CA GLU A 121 0.98 -4.46 -28.30
C GLU A 121 -0.20 -4.61 -27.34
N ASP A 122 -1.39 -4.95 -27.85
CA ASP A 122 -2.57 -5.25 -27.04
C ASP A 122 -2.33 -6.39 -26.05
N ARG A 123 -1.58 -7.42 -26.46
CA ARG A 123 -1.23 -8.55 -25.58
C ARG A 123 -0.24 -8.11 -24.51
N ILE A 124 0.76 -7.32 -24.86
CA ILE A 124 1.71 -6.74 -23.89
C ILE A 124 0.96 -5.90 -22.86
N ALA A 125 0.06 -5.02 -23.29
CA ALA A 125 -0.72 -4.17 -22.39
C ALA A 125 -1.55 -4.99 -21.39
N ARG A 126 -2.19 -6.07 -21.83
CA ARG A 126 -2.93 -6.99 -20.94
C ARG A 126 -2.03 -7.68 -19.92
N GLN A 127 -0.84 -8.11 -20.32
CA GLN A 127 0.12 -8.74 -19.40
C GLN A 127 0.66 -7.75 -18.36
N LEU A 128 0.92 -6.51 -18.77
CA LEU A 128 1.31 -5.44 -17.84
C LEU A 128 0.20 -5.11 -16.84
N ASP A 129 -1.06 -5.08 -17.27
CA ASP A 129 -2.21 -4.90 -16.37
C ASP A 129 -2.33 -6.06 -15.36
N GLN A 130 -2.17 -7.30 -15.81
CA GLN A 130 -2.15 -8.47 -14.91
C GLN A 130 -1.00 -8.40 -13.90
N ARG A 131 0.20 -8.01 -14.34
CA ARG A 131 1.36 -7.79 -13.47
C ARG A 131 1.09 -6.71 -12.43
N ALA A 132 0.52 -5.58 -12.83
CA ALA A 132 0.17 -4.48 -11.93
C ALA A 132 -0.86 -4.90 -10.87
N LYS A 133 -1.84 -5.74 -11.23
CA LYS A 133 -2.80 -6.33 -10.29
C LYS A 133 -2.14 -7.26 -9.29
N LEU A 134 -1.23 -8.13 -9.73
CA LEU A 134 -0.50 -9.04 -8.84
C LEU A 134 0.42 -8.30 -7.87
N LEU A 135 1.02 -7.19 -8.30
CA LEU A 135 1.86 -6.32 -7.47
C LEU A 135 1.05 -5.41 -6.55
N GLY A 136 -0.28 -5.34 -6.70
CA GLY A 136 -1.14 -4.48 -5.89
C GLY A 136 -0.97 -2.99 -6.20
N VAL A 137 -0.47 -2.63 -7.39
CA VAL A 137 -0.29 -1.22 -7.81
C VAL A 137 -1.63 -0.48 -7.85
N PHE A 138 -2.71 -1.19 -8.15
CA PHE A 138 -4.08 -0.67 -8.16
C PHE A 138 -4.82 -0.90 -6.83
N ALA A 139 -4.14 -1.32 -5.77
CA ALA A 139 -4.79 -1.46 -4.47
C ALA A 139 -5.27 -0.08 -4.00
N PRO A 140 -6.55 0.08 -3.63
CA PRO A 140 -7.07 1.36 -3.19
C PRO A 140 -6.35 1.79 -1.90
N THR A 141 -5.65 2.91 -1.96
CA THR A 141 -5.01 3.50 -0.78
C THR A 141 -5.99 4.43 -0.08
N GLN A 142 -6.26 4.20 1.19
CA GLN A 142 -6.99 5.18 2.01
C GLN A 142 -6.06 6.36 2.28
N THR A 143 -6.35 7.50 1.66
CA THR A 143 -5.69 8.77 2.00
C THR A 143 -6.51 9.45 3.08
N GLU A 144 -5.97 9.52 4.31
CA GLU A 144 -6.53 10.38 5.35
C GLU A 144 -6.34 11.83 4.94
N VAL A 145 -7.37 12.43 4.34
CA VAL A 145 -7.38 13.86 4.03
C VAL A 145 -7.90 14.57 5.25
N THR A 146 -6.99 15.15 6.03
CA THR A 146 -7.36 16.09 7.08
C THR A 146 -7.73 17.41 6.41
N VAL A 147 -9.03 17.61 6.13
CA VAL A 147 -9.53 18.89 5.64
C VAL A 147 -9.56 19.84 6.83
N THR A 148 -8.53 20.67 6.98
CA THR A 148 -8.61 21.85 7.83
C THR A 148 -9.43 22.89 7.08
N GLU A 149 -10.73 22.93 7.36
CA GLU A 149 -11.57 24.04 6.94
C GLU A 149 -11.12 25.28 7.72
N VAL A 150 -10.41 26.19 7.04
CA VAL A 150 -10.18 27.53 7.58
C VAL A 150 -11.50 28.28 7.43
N THR A 151 -12.23 28.41 8.52
CA THR A 151 -13.50 29.14 8.50
C THR A 151 -13.25 30.64 8.38
N GLN A 152 -14.19 31.41 7.84
CA GLN A 152 -14.09 32.88 7.83
C GLN A 152 -13.94 33.45 9.25
N THR A 153 -14.47 32.75 10.25
CA THR A 153 -14.26 33.06 11.67
C THR A 153 -12.81 32.91 12.10
N ASP A 154 -12.08 31.91 11.61
CA ASP A 154 -10.66 31.74 11.94
C ASP A 154 -9.81 32.87 11.36
N LEU A 155 -10.14 33.34 10.15
CA LEU A 155 -9.51 34.51 9.54
C LEU A 155 -9.81 35.79 10.33
N ALA A 156 -11.07 35.99 10.72
CA ALA A 156 -11.47 37.15 11.53
C ALA A 156 -10.81 37.15 12.92
N ILE A 157 -10.64 35.98 13.55
CA ILE A 157 -9.92 35.84 14.82
C ILE A 157 -8.44 36.15 14.63
N ALA A 158 -7.82 35.67 13.55
CA ALA A 158 -6.43 35.97 13.25
C ALA A 158 -6.19 37.48 13.05
N ASP A 159 -7.05 38.15 12.29
CA ASP A 159 -7.03 39.60 12.08
C ASP A 159 -7.26 40.36 13.39
N LEU A 160 -8.21 39.91 14.21
CA LEU A 160 -8.49 40.51 15.51
C LEU A 160 -7.26 40.41 16.44
N ILE A 161 -6.64 39.24 16.55
CA ILE A 161 -5.42 39.03 17.35
C ILE A 161 -4.27 39.91 16.84
N ALA A 162 -4.10 40.02 15.52
CA ALA A 162 -3.09 40.89 14.92
C ALA A 162 -3.32 42.37 15.28
N SER A 163 -4.56 42.84 15.15
CA SER A 163 -4.93 44.22 15.49
C SER A 163 -4.72 44.54 16.98
N GLN A 164 -5.01 43.58 17.87
CA GLN A 164 -4.90 43.79 19.32
C GLN A 164 -3.45 43.77 19.80
N ARG A 165 -2.59 42.94 19.18
CA ARG A 165 -1.15 42.99 19.41
C ARG A 165 -0.54 44.31 18.96
N ALA A 166 -0.97 44.85 17.81
CA ALA A 166 -0.52 46.15 17.33
C ALA A 166 -0.90 47.28 18.31
N LYS A 167 -2.14 47.31 18.79
CA LYS A 167 -2.59 48.30 19.81
C LYS A 167 -1.81 48.20 21.11
N ASN A 168 -1.68 46.99 21.67
CA ASN A 168 -0.95 46.77 22.93
C ASN A 168 0.53 47.19 22.84
N ASN A 169 1.15 47.07 21.67
CA ASN A 169 2.52 47.54 21.46
C ASN A 169 2.62 49.06 21.44
N LEU A 170 1.67 49.76 20.82
CA LEU A 170 1.60 51.23 20.84
C LEU A 170 1.37 51.75 22.26
N ASP A 171 0.46 51.13 23.01
CA ASP A 171 0.16 51.54 24.39
C ASP A 171 1.38 51.34 25.30
N LYS A 172 2.12 50.24 25.15
CA LYS A 172 3.38 50.02 25.87
C LYS A 172 4.45 51.05 25.52
N GLN A 173 4.55 51.46 24.26
CA GLN A 173 5.46 52.53 23.83
C GLN A 173 5.06 53.88 24.43
N ALA A 174 3.76 54.18 24.47
CA ALA A 174 3.24 55.42 25.04
C ALA A 174 3.45 55.50 26.57
N PHE A 175 3.14 54.41 27.31
CA PHE A 175 3.31 54.35 28.77
C PHE A 175 4.78 54.30 29.21
N GLY A 176 5.62 53.54 28.49
CA GLY A 176 7.05 53.46 28.78
C GLY A 176 7.77 54.80 28.63
N ALA A 177 7.29 55.67 27.74
CA ALA A 177 7.80 57.03 27.57
C ALA A 177 7.40 57.97 28.71
N THR A 178 6.29 57.72 29.42
CA THR A 178 5.80 58.62 30.49
C THR A 178 6.43 58.34 31.85
N THR A 179 6.87 57.11 32.12
CA THR A 179 7.39 56.72 33.46
C THR A 179 8.88 57.01 33.67
N GLN A 180 9.63 57.39 32.62
CA GLN A 180 11.05 57.78 32.75
C GLN A 180 11.27 59.28 33.04
N GLY A 181 10.20 60.07 33.20
CA GLY A 181 10.29 61.54 33.34
C GLY A 181 10.36 62.12 34.76
N ASP A 182 10.17 61.34 35.84
CA ASP A 182 9.88 61.91 37.18
C ASP A 182 10.75 61.36 38.33
N THR A 183 12.02 60.99 38.09
CA THR A 183 12.93 60.48 39.15
C THR A 183 14.21 61.31 39.34
N GLY A 184 14.19 62.62 39.07
CA GLY A 184 15.39 63.44 39.25
C GLY A 184 15.15 64.94 39.43
N SER A 185 14.73 65.37 40.63
CA SER A 185 15.00 66.71 41.17
C SER A 185 14.94 66.68 42.70
N ALA A 186 16.09 66.39 43.30
CA ALA A 186 16.46 66.73 44.67
C ALA A 186 17.94 67.12 44.66
#